data_AF-A0A257RUV8-F1
#
_entry.id   AF-A0A257RUV8-F1
#
_cell.length_a   1.000
_cell.length_b   1.000
_cell.length_c   1.000
_cell.angle_alpha   90.00
_cell.angle_beta   90.00
_cell.angle_gamma   90.00
#
_symmetry.space_group_name_H-M   'P 1'
#
loop_
_entity.id
_entity.type
_entity.pdbx_description
1 polymer ?
#
loop_
_entity_poly.entity_id
_entity_poly.type
_entity_poly.pdbx_seq_one_letter_code
_entity_poly.pdbx_strand_id
1 'polypeptide(L)'
;MRKLLILVGVLLAAHVAFLCVHPVGAASPTIDPHAVNIGIVFDVGGRGDKSFNDAAYVGAERAEKELGVHVRFIEPGDGSDREAGLRILAAEG
;
A
#
# COMPACT_ATOMS: atom_id res chain seq x y z
N MET A 1 40.26 -4.88 -22.55
CA MET A 1 39.16 -5.71 -23.11
C MET A 1 38.84 -6.94 -22.25
N ARG A 2 39.77 -7.87 -21.99
CA ARG A 2 39.49 -9.10 -21.20
C ARG A 2 38.93 -8.85 -19.78
N LYS A 3 39.50 -7.90 -19.03
CA LYS A 3 39.01 -7.53 -17.68
C LYS A 3 37.62 -6.89 -17.68
N LEU A 4 37.29 -6.14 -18.74
CA LEU A 4 35.98 -5.52 -18.92
C LEU A 4 34.90 -6.56 -19.22
N LEU A 5 35.22 -7.55 -20.07
CA LEU A 5 34.30 -8.65 -20.39
C LEU A 5 33.99 -9.52 -19.17
N ILE A 6 34.99 -9.75 -18.30
CA ILE A 6 34.80 -10.47 -17.03
C ILE A 6 33.88 -9.68 -16.09
N LEU A 7 34.09 -8.37 -15.95
CA LEU A 7 33.26 -7.52 -15.10
C LEU A 7 31.79 -7.51 -15.55
N VAL A 8 31.56 -7.37 -16.86
CA VAL A 8 30.21 -7.39 -17.44
C VAL A 8 29.55 -8.75 -17.24
N GLY A 9 30.28 -9.85 -17.42
CA GLY A 9 29.77 -11.20 -17.16
C GLY A 9 29.36 -11.43 -15.70
N VAL A 10 30.15 -10.92 -14.74
CA VAL A 10 29.83 -10.98 -13.30
C VAL A 10 28.59 -10.17 -12.97
N LEU A 11 28.47 -8.94 -13.50
CA LEU A 11 27.30 -8.10 -13.30
C LEU A 11 26.04 -8.73 -13.90
N LEU A 12 26.14 -9.34 -15.08
CA LEU A 12 25.02 -10.04 -15.71
C LEU A 12 24.58 -11.26 -14.86
N ALA A 13 25.54 -12.05 -14.38
CA ALA A 13 25.27 -13.20 -13.52
C ALA A 13 24.63 -12.78 -12.20
N ALA A 14 25.08 -11.68 -11.59
CA ALA A 14 24.46 -11.12 -10.39
C ALA A 14 23.03 -10.67 -10.67
N HIS A 15 22.77 -10.01 -11.81
CA HIS A 15 21.42 -9.58 -12.19
C HIS A 15 20.46 -10.76 -12.39
N VAL A 16 20.93 -11.84 -13.03
CA VAL A 16 20.17 -13.08 -13.19
C VAL A 16 19.93 -13.78 -11.85
N ALA A 17 20.90 -13.76 -10.94
CA ALA A 17 20.72 -14.32 -9.60
C ALA A 17 19.64 -13.56 -8.81
N PHE A 18 19.60 -12.23 -8.88
CA PHE A 18 18.55 -11.43 -8.23
C PHE A 18 17.14 -11.69 -8.79
N LEU A 19 17.02 -12.07 -10.07
CA LEU A 19 15.72 -12.45 -10.66
C LEU A 19 15.16 -13.77 -10.07
N CYS A 20 16.02 -14.64 -9.53
CA CYS A 20 15.60 -15.90 -8.90
C CYS A 20 15.37 -15.78 -7.38
N VAL A 21 15.71 -14.63 -6.78
CA VAL A 21 15.47 -14.36 -5.37
C VAL A 21 14.11 -13.66 -5.25
N HIS A 22 13.06 -14.45 -5.10
CA HIS A 22 11.75 -13.92 -4.71
C HIS A 22 11.69 -13.77 -3.19
N PRO A 23 11.10 -12.69 -2.65
CA PRO A 23 10.88 -12.57 -1.22
C PRO A 23 9.94 -13.71 -0.75
N VAL A 24 10.51 -14.70 -0.06
CA VAL A 24 9.76 -15.64 0.77
C VAL A 24 9.16 -14.83 1.91
N GLY A 25 7.85 -14.58 1.84
CA GLY A 25 7.13 -13.81 2.85
C GLY A 25 6.07 -12.84 2.33
N ALA A 26 5.94 -12.66 1.00
CA ALA A 26 4.77 -12.00 0.45
C ALA A 26 3.55 -12.94 0.53
N ALA A 27 3.00 -13.09 1.74
CA ALA A 27 1.66 -13.62 1.89
C ALA A 27 0.72 -12.65 1.16
N SER A 28 0.12 -13.10 0.07
CA SER A 28 -1.00 -12.38 -0.53
C SER A 28 -2.06 -12.22 0.55
N PRO A 29 -2.59 -11.01 0.82
CA PRO A 29 -3.67 -10.86 1.77
C PRO A 29 -4.84 -11.69 1.25
N THR A 30 -5.17 -12.75 1.98
CA THR A 30 -6.42 -13.47 1.76
C THR A 30 -7.49 -12.60 2.39
N ILE A 31 -8.39 -12.06 1.57
CA ILE A 31 -9.51 -11.26 2.04
C ILE A 31 -10.43 -12.24 2.79
N ASP A 32 -10.41 -12.18 4.12
CA ASP A 32 -11.37 -12.89 4.95
C ASP A 32 -12.74 -12.25 4.70
N PRO A 33 -13.75 -12.99 4.22
CA PRO A 33 -15.10 -12.46 4.04
C PRO A 33 -15.77 -12.00 5.35
N HIS A 34 -15.19 -12.35 6.51
CA HIS A 34 -15.60 -11.85 7.83
C HIS A 34 -14.70 -10.73 8.36
N ALA A 35 -13.74 -10.23 7.58
CA ALA A 35 -12.89 -9.10 7.95
C ALA A 35 -13.74 -7.87 8.27
N VAL A 36 -13.33 -7.12 9.30
CA VAL A 36 -13.95 -5.83 9.63
C VAL A 36 -13.59 -4.82 8.54
N ASN A 37 -14.61 -4.16 8.00
CA ASN A 37 -14.45 -3.07 7.04
C ASN A 37 -14.23 -1.74 7.77
N ILE A 38 -13.20 -1.01 7.38
CA ILE A 38 -12.81 0.29 7.96
C ILE A 38 -12.81 1.32 6.83
N GLY A 39 -13.62 2.36 6.97
CA GLY A 39 -13.66 3.49 6.05
C GLY A 39 -12.95 4.72 6.62
N ILE A 40 -12.05 5.35 5.85
CA ILE A 40 -11.35 6.58 6.21
C ILE A 40 -11.62 7.65 5.15
N VAL A 41 -12.20 8.78 5.57
CA VAL A 41 -12.39 9.95 4.70
C VAL A 41 -11.49 11.06 5.20
N PHE A 42 -10.55 11.49 4.36
CA PHE A 42 -9.70 12.64 4.68
C PHE A 42 -10.52 13.93 4.63
N ASP A 43 -10.11 14.95 5.39
CA ASP A 43 -10.85 16.22 5.45
C ASP A 43 -10.42 17.18 4.35
N VAL A 44 -9.19 17.66 4.47
CA VAL A 44 -8.59 18.69 3.67
C VAL A 44 -7.26 18.13 3.18
N GLY A 45 -7.07 18.21 1.87
CA GLY A 45 -5.97 17.52 1.22
C GLY A 45 -6.20 15.99 1.19
N GLY A 46 -5.11 15.25 1.10
CA GLY A 46 -5.13 13.79 1.00
C GLY A 46 -3.77 13.24 1.39
N ARG A 47 -3.40 12.11 0.78
CA ARG A 47 -2.05 11.56 0.93
C ARG A 47 -0.99 12.51 0.37
N GLY A 48 0.24 12.34 0.86
CA GLY A 48 1.39 13.15 0.47
C GLY A 48 1.57 14.42 1.30
N ASP A 49 0.81 14.58 2.39
CA ASP A 49 0.96 15.68 3.35
C ASP A 49 2.21 15.52 4.24
N LYS A 50 2.88 14.35 4.19
CA LYS A 50 4.06 13.97 4.99
C LYS A 50 3.85 14.15 6.49
N SER A 51 2.60 14.13 6.93
CA SER A 51 2.20 14.44 8.29
C SER A 51 1.02 13.56 8.67
N PHE A 52 -0.14 14.14 8.96
CA PHE A 52 -1.25 13.46 9.60
C PHE A 52 -1.93 12.44 8.68
N ASN A 53 -2.21 12.79 7.42
CA ASN A 53 -2.89 11.90 6.49
C ASN A 53 -2.00 10.73 6.10
N ASP A 54 -0.70 10.98 5.88
CA ASP A 54 0.27 9.91 5.60
C ASP A 54 0.47 9.00 6.83
N ALA A 55 0.47 9.54 8.05
CA ALA A 55 0.53 8.73 9.27
C ALA A 55 -0.72 7.85 9.43
N ALA A 56 -1.91 8.39 9.15
CA ALA A 56 -3.16 7.64 9.17
C ALA A 56 -3.16 6.51 8.11
N TYR A 57 -2.68 6.79 6.90
CA TYR A 57 -2.54 5.80 5.83
C TYR A 57 -1.60 4.66 6.22
N VAL A 58 -0.40 4.97 6.72
CA VAL A 58 0.57 3.95 7.17
C VAL A 58 0.01 3.11 8.32
N GLY A 59 -0.69 3.73 9.27
CA GLY A 59 -1.36 3.03 10.36
C GLY A 59 -2.40 2.03 9.86
N ALA A 60 -3.20 2.44 8.87
CA ALA A 60 -4.19 1.58 8.24
C ALA A 60 -3.56 0.44 7.43
N GLU A 61 -2.52 0.68 6.63
CA GLU A 61 -1.79 -0.40 5.93
C GLU A 61 -1.20 -1.43 6.90
N ARG A 62 -0.77 -0.98 8.08
CA ARG A 62 -0.33 -1.88 9.16
C ARG A 62 -1.49 -2.66 9.75
N ALA A 63 -2.64 -2.03 9.97
CA ALA A 63 -3.84 -2.72 10.46
C ALA A 63 -4.30 -3.81 9.50
N GLU A 64 -4.30 -3.58 8.18
CA GLU A 64 -4.61 -4.63 7.20
C GLU A 64 -3.69 -5.85 7.34
N LYS A 65 -2.39 -5.61 7.54
CA LYS A 65 -1.39 -6.69 7.68
C LYS A 65 -1.43 -7.40 9.03
N GLU A 66 -1.59 -6.65 10.11
CA GLU A 66 -1.48 -7.14 11.48
C GLU A 66 -2.82 -7.69 12.01
N LEU A 67 -3.94 -7.14 11.55
CA LEU A 67 -5.28 -7.43 12.06
C LEU A 67 -6.21 -8.11 11.03
N GLY A 68 -5.80 -8.20 9.76
CA GLY A 68 -6.60 -8.82 8.70
C GLY A 68 -7.91 -8.07 8.40
N VAL A 69 -7.94 -6.76 8.67
CA VAL A 69 -9.08 -5.88 8.35
C VAL A 69 -8.99 -5.39 6.91
N HIS A 70 -10.11 -4.91 6.36
CA HIS A 70 -10.14 -4.25 5.06
C HIS A 70 -10.28 -2.74 5.25
N VAL A 71 -9.36 -1.95 4.69
CA VAL A 71 -9.43 -0.48 4.79
C VAL A 71 -9.71 0.14 3.42
N ARG A 72 -10.64 1.10 3.39
CA ARG A 72 -10.93 1.93 2.22
C ARG A 72 -10.76 3.41 2.54
N PHE A 73 -10.18 4.14 1.60
CA PHE A 73 -9.91 5.58 1.73
C PHE A 73 -10.71 6.40 0.71
N ILE A 74 -11.14 7.60 1.10
CA ILE A 74 -11.67 8.62 0.20
C ILE A 74 -10.92 9.93 0.47
N GLU A 75 -10.39 10.51 -0.61
CA GLU A 75 -9.76 11.85 -0.62
C GLU A 75 -10.73 12.83 -1.28
N PRO A 76 -11.52 13.61 -0.51
CA PRO A 76 -12.35 14.68 -1.08
C PRO A 76 -11.45 15.83 -1.56
N GLY A 77 -11.67 16.33 -2.77
CA GLY A 77 -10.76 17.30 -3.42
C GLY A 77 -10.61 18.61 -2.64
N ASP A 78 -11.73 19.24 -2.31
CA ASP A 78 -11.80 20.58 -1.72
C ASP A 78 -12.50 20.58 -0.34
N GLY A 79 -12.56 19.41 0.31
CA GLY A 79 -13.10 19.21 1.66
C GLY A 79 -14.62 19.36 1.81
N SER A 80 -15.30 19.85 0.78
CA SER A 80 -16.77 19.92 0.67
C SER A 80 -17.42 18.53 0.61
N ASP A 81 -16.69 17.52 0.13
CA ASP A 81 -17.23 16.19 -0.16
C ASP A 81 -17.04 15.18 0.99
N ARG A 82 -16.62 15.62 2.18
CA ARG A 82 -16.41 14.72 3.33
C ARG A 82 -17.67 13.95 3.72
N GLU A 83 -18.81 14.65 3.82
CA GLU A 83 -20.08 14.01 4.19
C GLU A 83 -20.50 12.97 3.15
N ALA A 84 -20.37 13.31 1.86
CA ALA A 84 -20.67 12.40 0.76
C ALA A 84 -19.76 11.16 0.84
N GLY A 85 -18.46 11.34 1.07
CA GLY A 85 -17.52 10.23 1.28
C GLY A 85 -17.91 9.33 2.45
N LEU A 86 -18.30 9.91 3.58
CA LEU A 86 -18.74 9.14 4.75
C LEU A 86 -20.01 8.34 4.45
N ARG A 87 -20.98 8.93 3.74
CA ARG A 87 -22.21 8.25 3.33
C ARG A 87 -21.93 7.10 2.35
N ILE A 88 -21.01 7.28 1.40
CA ILE A 88 -20.61 6.24 0.46
C ILE A 88 -20.02 5.05 1.22
N LEU A 89 -19.06 5.28 2.12
CA LEU A 89 -18.44 4.20 2.90
C LEU A 89 -19.43 3.52 3.84
N ALA A 90 -20.34 4.27 4.45
CA ALA A 90 -21.39 3.70 5.30
C ALA A 90 -22.39 2.84 4.52
N ALA A 91 -22.62 3.11 3.23
CA ALA A 91 -23.52 2.34 2.38
C ALA A 91 -22.89 1.05 1.81
N GLU A 92 -21.57 0.91 1.89
CA GLU A 92 -20.80 -0.24 1.38
C GLU A 92 -20.61 -1.36 2.42
N GLY A 93 -20.99 -1.14 3.68
CA GLY A 93 -20.95 -2.14 4.76
C GLY A 93 -22.29 -2.81 5.00
#